data_AF-R6H9K6-F1
#
_entry.id   AF-R6H9K6-F1
#
_cell.length_a   1.000
_cell.length_b   1.000
_cell.length_c   1.000
_cell.angle_alpha   90.00
_cell.angle_beta   90.00
_cell.angle_gamma   90.00
#
_symmetry.space_group_name_H-M   'P 1'
#
loop_
_entity.id
_entity.type
_entity.pdbx_description
1 polymer ?
#
loop_
_entity_poly.entity_id
_entity_poly.type
_entity_poly.pdbx_seq_one_letter_code
_entity_poly.pdbx_strand_id
1 'polypeptide(L)'
;MASVGSQKAALEEVQKGLAQGAVVDHLVAQAAVEAHRELTVQTRVELGTEELAVALPHDSDLTGRLNRALSALQEDGTLDTLAEQYGLTGGLISG
;
A
#
# COMPACT_ATOMS: atom_id res chain seq x y z
N MET A 1 -1.99 26.35 -5.25
CA MET A 1 -1.44 25.07 -5.72
C MET A 1 -2.35 24.56 -6.81
N ALA A 2 -1.79 24.13 -7.95
CA ALA A 2 -2.57 23.43 -8.95
C ALA A 2 -2.98 22.06 -8.38
N SER A 3 -4.19 21.59 -8.67
CA SER A 3 -4.57 20.22 -8.32
C SER A 3 -3.69 19.25 -9.12
N VAL A 4 -2.92 18.42 -8.43
CA VAL A 4 -2.20 17.31 -9.06
C VAL A 4 -3.16 16.16 -9.34
N GLY A 5 -3.07 15.56 -10.53
CA GLY A 5 -3.98 14.50 -10.96
C GLY A 5 -3.60 13.08 -10.51
N SER A 6 -2.49 12.91 -9.78
CA SER A 6 -2.03 11.60 -9.31
C SER A 6 -1.11 11.74 -8.09
N GLN A 7 -0.98 10.65 -7.34
CA GLN A 7 -0.04 10.56 -6.20
C GLN A 7 1.42 10.73 -6.64
N LYS A 8 1.78 10.19 -7.81
CA LYS A 8 3.12 10.38 -8.41
C LYS A 8 3.40 11.86 -8.68
N ALA A 9 2.46 12.57 -9.29
CA ALA A 9 2.62 14.00 -9.56
C ALA A 9 2.77 14.81 -8.26
N ALA A 10 2.06 14.43 -7.19
CA ALA A 10 2.21 15.04 -5.87
C ALA A 10 3.64 14.87 -5.32
N LEU A 11 4.20 13.66 -5.40
CA LEU A 11 5.58 13.39 -4.96
C LEU A 11 6.62 14.15 -5.79
N GLU A 12 6.41 14.25 -7.11
CA GLU A 12 7.30 15.03 -7.98
C GLU A 12 7.32 16.52 -7.63
N GLU A 13 6.21 17.12 -7.18
CA GLU A 13 6.20 18.51 -6.72
C GLU A 13 7.03 18.71 -5.45
N VAL A 14 7.02 17.73 -4.53
CA VAL A 14 7.88 17.75 -3.34
C VAL A 14 9.35 17.66 -3.73
N GLN A 15 9.71 16.73 -4.61
CA GLN A 15 11.09 16.58 -5.11
C GLN A 15 11.60 17.83 -5.83
N LYS A 16 10.74 18.52 -6.57
CA LYS A 16 11.07 19.79 -7.25
C LYS A 16 11.12 20.99 -6.29
N GLY A 17 10.80 20.81 -5.01
CA GLY A 17 10.71 21.88 -4.01
C GLY A 17 9.53 22.83 -4.23
N LEU A 18 8.55 22.43 -5.04
CA LEU A 18 7.34 23.20 -5.34
C LEU A 18 6.25 23.01 -4.27
N ALA A 19 6.33 21.91 -3.51
CA ALA A 19 5.50 21.61 -2.35
C ALA A 19 6.37 21.21 -1.15
N GLN A 20 5.89 21.46 0.07
CA GLN A 20 6.59 21.09 1.31
C GLN A 20 6.34 19.64 1.74
N GLY A 21 5.32 18.99 1.17
CA GLY A 21 4.93 17.62 1.46
C GLY A 21 3.74 17.19 0.59
N ALA A 22 3.47 15.89 0.57
CA ALA A 22 2.33 15.29 -0.13
C ALA A 22 1.67 14.24 0.77
N VAL A 23 0.35 14.16 0.72
CA VAL A 23 -0.42 13.07 1.34
C VAL A 23 -0.73 12.08 0.23
N VAL A 24 -0.24 10.86 0.39
CA VAL A 24 -0.37 9.76 -0.57
C VAL A 24 -0.62 8.46 0.19
N ASP A 25 -0.98 7.41 -0.53
CA ASP A 25 -1.11 6.07 0.01
C ASP A 25 0.21 5.61 0.68
N HIS A 26 0.09 4.78 1.72
CA HIS A 26 1.23 4.33 2.50
C HIS A 26 2.24 3.52 1.68
N LEU A 27 1.78 2.59 0.84
CA LEU A 27 2.65 1.78 -0.01
C LEU A 27 3.35 2.64 -1.06
N VAL A 28 2.62 3.62 -1.61
CA VAL A 28 3.21 4.61 -2.54
C VAL A 28 4.29 5.45 -1.84
N ALA A 29 4.07 5.87 -0.59
CA ALA A 29 5.06 6.60 0.20
C ALA A 29 6.30 5.75 0.51
N GLN A 30 6.11 4.49 0.90
CA GLN A 30 7.20 3.54 1.18
C GLN A 30 8.07 3.31 -0.06
N ALA A 31 7.45 2.99 -1.19
CA ALA A 31 8.16 2.83 -2.46
C ALA A 31 8.92 4.10 -2.88
N ALA A 32 8.34 5.28 -2.62
CA ALA A 32 8.97 6.56 -2.93
C ALA A 32 10.24 6.80 -2.12
N VAL A 33 10.26 6.52 -0.82
CA VAL A 33 11.45 6.72 0.02
C VAL A 33 12.54 5.68 -0.22
N GLU A 34 12.18 4.47 -0.70
CA GLU A 34 13.15 3.49 -1.18
C GLU A 34 13.86 3.95 -2.46
N ALA A 35 13.10 4.53 -3.40
CA ALA A 35 13.64 5.05 -4.66
C ALA A 35 14.36 6.40 -4.51
N HIS A 36 13.95 7.22 -3.53
CA HIS A 36 14.39 8.60 -3.35
C HIS A 36 14.74 8.86 -1.89
N ARG A 37 16.03 8.70 -1.55
CA ARG A 37 16.55 8.77 -0.16
C ARG A 37 16.40 10.14 0.50
N GLU A 38 16.15 11.19 -0.29
CA GLU A 38 15.87 12.54 0.18
C GLU A 38 14.44 12.71 0.74
N LEU A 39 13.54 11.79 0.41
CA LEU A 39 12.17 11.78 0.92
C LEU A 39 12.11 11.03 2.26
N THR A 40 11.20 11.45 3.13
CA THR A 40 10.89 10.77 4.39
C THR A 40 9.39 10.64 4.57
N VAL A 41 8.93 9.52 5.12
CA VAL A 41 7.51 9.33 5.49
C VAL A 41 7.27 9.82 6.91
N GLN A 42 6.27 10.67 7.11
CA GLN A 42 5.81 11.10 8.43
C GLN A 42 4.53 10.35 8.81
N THR A 43 4.64 9.37 9.71
CA THR A 43 3.50 8.55 10.16
C THR A 43 2.88 9.04 11.48
N ARG A 44 3.41 10.11 12.07
CA ARG A 44 2.87 10.66 13.34
C ARG A 44 1.46 11.25 13.22
N VAL A 45 1.01 11.51 11.99
CA VAL A 45 -0.35 11.96 11.72
C VAL A 45 -1.10 10.74 11.19
N GLU A 46 -1.79 10.02 12.09
CA GLU A 46 -2.71 8.95 11.69
C GLU A 46 -3.93 9.57 11.00
N LEU A 47 -4.07 9.32 9.69
CA LEU A 47 -5.22 9.74 8.89
C LEU A 47 -6.30 8.64 8.79
N GLY A 48 -6.05 7.49 9.44
CA GLY A 48 -6.86 6.28 9.40
C GLY A 48 -6.02 5.04 9.10
N THR A 49 -6.63 3.87 9.23
CA THR A 49 -6.08 2.58 8.78
C THR A 49 -6.81 2.13 7.52
N GLU A 50 -6.05 1.67 6.52
CA GLU A 50 -6.59 1.11 5.29
C GLU A 50 -6.11 -0.34 5.14
N GLU A 51 -7.03 -1.24 4.78
CA GLU A 51 -6.74 -2.64 4.50
C GLU A 51 -7.08 -2.93 3.04
N LEU A 52 -6.17 -3.63 2.34
CA LEU A 52 -6.37 -4.01 0.95
C LEU A 52 -7.01 -5.39 0.87
N ALA A 53 -8.08 -5.51 0.11
CA ALA A 53 -8.80 -6.76 -0.12
C ALA A 53 -9.20 -6.91 -1.59
N VAL A 54 -9.54 -8.14 -1.98
CA VAL A 54 -10.08 -8.43 -3.31
C VAL A 54 -11.57 -8.10 -3.33
N ALA A 55 -11.98 -7.17 -4.20
CA ALA A 55 -13.37 -6.83 -4.39
C ALA A 55 -14.09 -7.87 -5.26
N LEU A 56 -15.22 -8.38 -4.78
CA LEU A 56 -16.12 -9.28 -5.48
C LEU A 56 -17.54 -8.69 -5.49
N PRO A 57 -18.44 -9.13 -6.40
CA PRO A 57 -19.86 -8.81 -6.28
C PRO A 57 -20.38 -9.14 -4.88
N HIS A 58 -21.25 -8.29 -4.32
CA HIS A 58 -21.73 -8.37 -2.94
C HIS A 58 -22.18 -9.80 -2.54
N ASP A 59 -22.88 -10.50 -3.43
CA ASP A 59 -23.41 -11.84 -3.19
C ASP A 59 -22.66 -12.94 -3.98
N SER A 60 -21.36 -12.75 -4.24
CA SER A 60 -20.57 -13.74 -4.96
C SER A 60 -20.36 -15.02 -4.14
N ASP A 61 -20.66 -16.17 -4.75
CA ASP A 61 -20.31 -17.49 -4.20
C ASP A 61 -18.78 -17.74 -4.17
N LEU A 62 -18.00 -16.86 -4.80
CA LEU A 62 -16.54 -16.89 -4.79
C LEU A 62 -15.94 -16.35 -3.49
N THR A 63 -16.62 -15.48 -2.73
CA THR A 63 -16.05 -14.85 -1.53
C THR A 63 -15.52 -15.90 -0.55
N GLY A 64 -16.34 -16.90 -0.22
CA GLY A 64 -15.92 -17.97 0.68
C GLY A 64 -14.84 -18.88 0.09
N ARG A 65 -14.77 -19.04 -1.24
CA ARG A 65 -13.73 -19.84 -1.90
C ARG A 65 -12.40 -19.11 -1.92
N LEU A 66 -12.42 -17.81 -2.22
CA LEU A 66 -11.25 -16.95 -2.25
C LEU A 66 -10.62 -16.84 -0.87
N ASN A 67 -11.41 -16.59 0.17
CA ASN A 67 -10.91 -16.51 1.54
C ASN A 67 -10.21 -17.82 1.94
N ARG A 68 -10.82 -18.98 1.66
CA ARG A 68 -10.17 -20.28 1.93
C ARG A 68 -8.86 -20.47 1.17
N ALA A 69 -8.80 -20.02 -0.09
CA ALA A 69 -7.57 -20.11 -0.87
C ALA A 69 -6.47 -19.21 -0.30
N LEU A 70 -6.81 -17.97 0.08
CA LEU A 70 -5.88 -17.04 0.71
C LEU A 70 -5.37 -17.57 2.06
N SER A 71 -6.25 -18.15 2.90
CA SER A 71 -5.84 -18.78 4.15
C SER A 71 -4.88 -19.94 3.92
N ALA A 72 -5.15 -20.83 2.94
CA ALA A 72 -4.24 -21.93 2.63
C ALA A 72 -2.86 -21.44 2.15
N LEU A 73 -2.82 -20.39 1.32
CA LEU A 73 -1.57 -19.77 0.86
C LEU A 73 -0.82 -19.01 1.96
N GLN A 74 -1.53 -18.58 3.01
CA GLN A 74 -0.91 -18.02 4.20
C GLN A 74 -0.33 -19.13 5.08
N GLU A 75 -1.10 -20.20 5.33
CA GLU A 75 -0.67 -21.35 6.12
C GLU A 75 0.54 -22.08 5.53
N ASP A 76 0.66 -22.12 4.20
CA ASP A 76 1.79 -22.76 3.51
C ASP A 76 3.00 -21.82 3.29
N GLY A 77 2.91 -20.55 3.71
CA GLY A 77 3.99 -19.56 3.62
C GLY A 77 4.18 -18.95 2.24
N THR A 78 3.31 -19.25 1.27
CA THR A 78 3.35 -18.62 -0.06
C THR A 78 3.16 -17.12 0.01
N LEU A 79 2.21 -16.64 0.82
CA LEU A 79 1.99 -15.20 0.99
C LEU A 79 3.19 -14.51 1.65
N ASP A 80 3.83 -15.15 2.63
CA ASP A 80 5.04 -14.62 3.28
C ASP A 80 6.18 -14.48 2.26
N THR A 81 6.41 -15.51 1.45
CA THR A 81 7.42 -15.50 0.38
C THR A 81 7.18 -14.37 -0.62
N LEU A 82 5.91 -14.17 -1.01
CA LEU A 82 5.53 -13.06 -1.89
C LEU A 82 5.75 -11.70 -1.21
N ALA A 83 5.37 -11.57 0.06
CA ALA A 83 5.54 -10.32 0.79
C ALA A 83 7.03 -9.95 0.93
N GLU A 84 7.90 -10.91 1.22
CA GLU A 84 9.35 -10.69 1.21
C GLU A 84 9.86 -10.24 -0.15
N GLN A 85 9.43 -10.91 -1.23
CA GLN A 85 9.84 -10.57 -2.60
C GLN A 85 9.51 -9.12 -2.97
N TYR A 86 8.41 -8.59 -2.45
CA TYR A 86 7.93 -7.24 -2.76
C TYR A 86 8.15 -6.22 -1.63
N GLY A 87 8.89 -6.56 -0.56
CA GLY A 87 9.15 -5.66 0.56
C GLY A 87 7.93 -5.35 1.44
N LEU A 88 6.91 -6.20 1.41
CA LEU A 88 5.62 -6.04 2.09
C LEU A 88 5.47 -6.91 3.35
N THR A 89 6.55 -7.50 3.88
CA THR A 89 6.47 -8.44 5.02
C THR A 89 5.71 -7.86 6.23
N GLY A 90 5.86 -6.57 6.51
CA GLY A 90 5.13 -5.90 7.60
C GLY A 90 3.68 -5.49 7.29
N GLY A 91 3.22 -5.69 6.05
CA GLY A 91 1.90 -5.31 5.57
C GLY A 91 0.91 -6.48 5.44
N LEU A 92 1.36 -7.72 5.65
CA LEU A 92 0.44 -8.86 5.66
C LEU A 92 -0.44 -8.81 6.91
N ILE A 93 -1.75 -8.76 6.69
CA ILE A 93 -2.76 -8.92 7.73
C ILE A 93 -3.17 -10.38 7.81
N SER A 94 -3.27 -10.90 9.04
CA SER A 94 -3.81 -12.24 9.29
C SER A 94 -5.32 -12.14 9.44
N GLY A 95 -6.06 -12.91 8.63
CA GLY A 95 -7.53 -12.98 8.66
C GLY A 95 -8.05 -14.17 9.45
#